data_AF-A0A3N5V3C1-F1
#
_entry.id   AF-A0A3N5V3C1-F1
#
_cell.length_a   1.000
_cell.length_b   1.000
_cell.length_c   1.000
_cell.angle_alpha   90.00
_cell.angle_beta   90.00
_cell.angle_gamma   90.00
#
_symmetry.space_group_name_H-M   'P 1'
#
loop_
_entity.id
_entity.type
_entity.pdbx_description
1 polymer ?
#
loop_
_entity_poly.entity_id
_entity_poly.type
_entity_poly.pdbx_seq_one_letter_code
_entity_poly.pdbx_strand_id
1 'polypeptide(L)'
;MKLFQKLTLITAILGLIIPLLGVVAYVFINSIIGIPVLALFLGGIMLIAVLIIAINAAALFVAFYLKNTKIVGIILISCGAILLVTVQLWGLPGLVLYIVSGVLALREKLPLNPRKYTINCLTCGIELRSIGSDFAKDHLVDNPTHLEYRVVVEIRQTDDTKKIA
;
A
#
# COMPACT_ATOMS: atom_id res chain seq x y z
N MET A 1 2.05 -7.29 -6.73
CA MET A 1 2.23 -6.27 -5.66
C MET A 1 1.86 -4.92 -6.22
N LYS A 2 1.03 -4.16 -5.48
CA LYS A 2 0.64 -2.79 -5.86
C LYS A 2 1.87 -1.86 -5.82
N LEU A 3 1.82 -0.73 -6.54
CA LEU A 3 2.99 0.15 -6.67
C LEU A 3 3.45 0.70 -5.31
N PHE A 4 2.52 1.05 -4.40
CA PHE A 4 2.88 1.48 -3.04
C PHE A 4 3.54 0.37 -2.21
N GLN A 5 3.17 -0.91 -2.41
CA GLN A 5 3.81 -2.04 -1.73
C GLN A 5 5.24 -2.23 -2.20
N LYS A 6 5.48 -2.11 -3.52
CA LYS A 6 6.84 -2.12 -4.08
C LYS A 6 7.67 -0.96 -3.54
N LEU A 7 7.10 0.25 -3.48
CA LEU A 7 7.77 1.42 -2.94
C LEU A 7 8.13 1.23 -1.46
N THR A 8 7.18 0.77 -0.65
CA THR A 8 7.39 0.49 0.79
C THR A 8 8.47 -0.57 1.00
N LEU A 9 8.51 -1.61 0.17
CA LEU A 9 9.57 -2.62 0.19
C LEU A 9 10.94 -2.00 -0.12
N ILE A 10 11.03 -1.17 -1.15
CA ILE A 10 12.28 -0.46 -1.51
C ILE A 10 12.73 0.43 -0.35
N THR A 11 11.82 1.20 0.25
CA THR A 11 12.11 2.05 1.41
C THR A 11 12.63 1.24 2.59
N ALA A 12 12.04 0.08 2.88
CA ALA A 12 12.48 -0.80 3.96
C ALA A 12 13.88 -1.38 3.71
N ILE A 13 14.19 -1.77 2.47
CA ILE A 13 15.53 -2.24 2.08
C ILE A 13 16.56 -1.11 2.23
N LEU A 14 16.24 0.09 1.72
CA LEU A 14 17.12 1.24 1.81
C LEU A 14 17.37 1.64 3.28
N GLY A 15 16.32 1.61 4.09
CA GLY A 15 16.36 1.86 5.51
C GLY A 15 17.07 0.78 6.34
N LEU A 16 17.41 -0.37 5.76
CA LEU A 16 18.29 -1.37 6.37
C LEU A 16 19.76 -1.13 5.97
N ILE A 17 20.01 -0.80 4.70
CA ILE A 17 21.35 -0.61 4.16
C ILE A 17 22.01 0.67 4.70
N ILE A 18 21.26 1.78 4.77
CA ILE A 18 21.79 3.08 5.19
C ILE A 18 22.32 3.05 6.63
N PRO A 19 21.59 2.52 7.64
CA PRO A 19 22.13 2.42 8.99
C PRO A 19 23.36 1.51 9.07
N LEU A 20 23.38 0.40 8.32
CA LEU A 20 24.52 -0.51 8.30
C LEU A 20 25.79 0.19 7.79
N LEU A 21 25.69 0.91 6.67
CA LEU A 21 26.79 1.72 6.13
C LEU A 21 27.20 2.84 7.09
N GLY A 22 26.24 3.50 7.73
CA GLY A 22 26.49 4.55 8.71
C GLY A 22 27.28 4.05 9.93
N VAL A 23 26.89 2.89 10.48
CA VAL A 23 27.61 2.25 11.59
C VAL A 23 29.04 1.87 11.17
N VAL A 24 29.22 1.26 9.99
CA VAL A 24 30.55 0.87 9.49
C VAL A 24 31.46 2.08 9.29
N ALA A 25 30.97 3.14 8.62
CA ALA A 25 31.73 4.37 8.42
C ALA A 25 32.06 5.05 9.76
N TYR A 26 31.12 5.06 10.70
CA TYR A 26 31.34 5.63 12.02
C TYR A 26 32.40 4.88 12.81
N VAL A 27 32.37 3.55 12.84
CA VAL A 27 33.41 2.74 13.50
C VAL A 27 34.77 2.96 12.83
N PHE A 28 34.81 3.03 11.49
CA PHE A 28 36.05 3.24 10.73
C PHE A 28 36.69 4.61 11.01
N ILE A 29 35.92 5.69 10.92
CA ILE A 29 36.40 7.06 11.21
C ILE A 29 36.90 7.14 12.65
N ASN A 30 36.15 6.60 13.61
CA ASN A 30 36.56 6.70 15.00
C ASN A 30 37.74 5.77 15.36
N SER A 31 37.92 4.65 14.66
CA SER A 31 39.12 3.83 14.78
C SER A 31 40.40 4.58 14.39
N ILE A 32 40.28 5.63 13.55
CA ILE A 32 41.41 6.48 13.15
C ILE A 32 41.67 7.59 14.18
N ILE A 33 40.62 8.14 14.81
CA ILE A 33 40.70 9.34 15.66
C ILE A 33 40.89 8.99 17.16
N GLY A 34 40.62 7.74 17.59
CA GLY A 34 41.07 7.21 18.88
C GLY A 34 40.44 7.86 20.13
N ILE A 35 39.20 8.35 20.06
CA ILE A 35 38.56 9.12 21.15
C ILE A 35 37.78 8.21 22.13
N PRO A 36 37.95 8.35 23.47
CA PRO A 36 37.28 7.51 24.49
C PRO A 36 35.77 7.73 24.68
N VAL A 37 35.19 8.76 24.05
CA VAL A 37 33.75 9.09 24.10
C VAL A 37 32.91 8.05 23.31
N LEU A 38 33.56 6.98 22.84
CA LEU A 38 33.10 5.96 21.92
C LEU A 38 31.86 5.17 22.40
N ALA A 39 31.80 4.79 23.68
CA ALA A 39 30.76 3.88 24.15
C ALA A 39 29.36 4.54 24.20
N LEU A 40 29.30 5.81 24.62
CA LEU A 40 28.02 6.53 24.75
C LEU A 40 27.46 6.93 23.38
N PHE A 41 28.33 7.28 22.43
CA PHE A 41 27.92 7.60 21.06
C PHE A 41 27.60 6.35 20.22
N LEU A 42 28.38 5.27 20.37
CA LEU A 42 28.10 4.01 19.67
C LEU A 42 26.76 3.41 20.14
N GLY A 43 26.46 3.49 21.44
CA GLY A 43 25.16 3.08 21.99
C GLY A 43 24.00 3.88 21.41
N GLY A 44 24.15 5.21 21.27
CA GLY A 44 23.14 6.07 20.65
C GLY A 44 22.88 5.73 19.19
N ILE A 45 23.93 5.53 18.39
CA ILE A 45 23.82 5.16 16.97
C ILE A 45 23.18 3.77 16.80
N MET A 46 23.55 2.81 17.64
CA MET A 46 22.97 1.47 17.63
C MET A 46 21.46 1.52 17.96
N LEU A 47 21.06 2.32 18.94
CA LEU A 47 19.66 2.47 19.34
C LEU A 47 18.83 3.13 18.21
N ILE A 48 19.39 4.15 17.54
CA ILE A 48 18.78 4.75 16.36
C ILE A 48 18.63 3.72 15.22
N ALA A 49 19.66 2.91 14.96
CA ALA A 49 19.62 1.89 13.93
C ALA A 49 18.52 0.83 14.19
N VAL A 50 18.41 0.33 15.42
CA VAL A 50 17.35 -0.61 15.82
C VAL A 50 15.97 0.03 15.65
N LEU A 51 15.81 1.30 16.01
CA LEU A 51 14.55 2.02 15.88
C LEU A 51 14.12 2.18 14.41
N ILE A 52 15.07 2.52 13.52
CA ILE A 52 14.82 2.59 12.07
C ILE A 52 14.35 1.24 11.52
N ILE A 53 15.00 0.15 11.94
CA ILE A 53 14.61 -1.21 11.53
C ILE A 53 13.19 -1.51 12.00
N ALA A 54 12.85 -1.20 13.25
CA ALA A 54 11.51 -1.42 13.80
C ALA A 54 10.43 -0.63 13.06
N ILE A 55 10.69 0.65 12.75
CA ILE A 55 9.79 1.51 11.98
C ILE A 55 9.55 0.94 10.57
N ASN A 56 10.63 0.55 9.87
CA ASN A 56 10.53 -0.03 8.53
C ASN A 56 9.78 -1.37 8.53
N ALA A 57 10.03 -2.22 9.53
CA ALA A 57 9.32 -3.49 9.69
C ALA A 57 7.82 -3.26 9.94
N ALA A 58 7.46 -2.29 10.77
CA ALA A 58 6.06 -1.92 11.04
C ALA A 58 5.36 -1.40 9.78
N ALA A 59 6.02 -0.52 9.00
CA ALA A 59 5.47 -0.03 7.74
C ALA A 59 5.23 -1.15 6.73
N LEU A 60 6.17 -2.10 6.66
CA LEU A 60 6.07 -3.25 5.77
C LEU A 60 4.91 -4.16 6.19
N PHE A 61 4.78 -4.48 7.47
CA PHE A 61 3.66 -5.24 8.01
C PHE A 61 2.31 -4.59 7.65
N VAL A 62 2.18 -3.29 7.88
CA VAL A 62 0.97 -2.50 7.56
C VAL A 62 0.66 -2.56 6.06
N ALA A 63 1.65 -2.39 5.19
CA ALA A 63 1.46 -2.37 3.74
C ALA A 63 1.04 -3.73 3.13
N PHE A 64 1.38 -4.85 3.78
CA PHE A 64 1.03 -6.19 3.31
C PHE A 64 -0.21 -6.78 4.01
N TYR A 65 -0.42 -6.48 5.29
CA TYR A 65 -1.46 -7.14 6.09
C TYR A 65 -2.81 -6.42 6.07
N LEU A 66 -2.82 -5.09 5.97
CA LEU A 66 -4.07 -4.32 5.98
C LEU A 66 -4.71 -4.27 4.58
N LYS A 67 -5.97 -4.69 4.50
CA LYS A 67 -6.76 -4.63 3.26
C LYS A 67 -7.23 -3.21 2.90
N ASN A 68 -7.42 -2.35 3.89
CA ASN A 68 -7.89 -0.98 3.69
C ASN A 68 -6.72 -0.05 3.32
N THR A 69 -6.60 0.28 2.04
CA THR A 69 -5.50 1.10 1.49
C THR A 69 -5.49 2.52 2.02
N LYS A 70 -6.64 3.07 2.44
CA LYS A 70 -6.71 4.40 3.04
C LYS A 70 -6.03 4.45 4.40
N ILE A 71 -6.28 3.43 5.24
CA ILE A 71 -5.66 3.29 6.56
C ILE A 71 -4.16 3.05 6.41
N VAL A 72 -3.78 2.19 5.45
CA VAL A 72 -2.36 1.96 5.11
C VAL A 72 -1.66 3.27 4.76
N GLY A 73 -2.27 4.10 3.93
CA GLY A 73 -1.66 5.37 3.51
C GLY A 73 -1.45 6.36 4.65
N ILE A 74 -2.43 6.49 5.56
CA ILE A 74 -2.29 7.34 6.76
C ILE A 74 -1.16 6.83 7.66
N ILE A 75 -1.09 5.51 7.88
CA ILE A 75 -0.06 4.91 8.73
C ILE A 75 1.33 5.05 8.09
N LEU A 76 1.46 4.93 6.77
CA LEU A 76 2.75 5.13 6.09
C LEU A 76 3.24 6.58 6.22
N ILE A 77 2.34 7.57 6.11
CA ILE A 77 2.69 8.98 6.30
C ILE A 77 3.13 9.23 7.74
N SER A 78 2.40 8.70 8.74
CA SER A 78 2.79 8.85 10.14
C SER A 78 4.11 8.15 10.46
N CYS A 79 4.36 6.99 9.85
CA CYS A 79 5.63 6.27 9.94
C CYS A 79 6.81 7.13 9.42
N GLY A 80 6.62 7.81 8.29
CA GLY A 80 7.60 8.79 7.78
C GLY A 80 7.85 9.94 8.75
N ALA A 81 6.80 10.50 9.36
CA ALA A 81 6.93 11.59 10.34
C ALA A 81 7.71 11.15 11.60
N ILE A 82 7.45 9.94 12.10
CA ILE A 82 8.20 9.37 13.24
C ILE A 82 9.68 9.19 12.87
N LEU A 83 9.97 8.77 11.64
CA LEU A 83 11.34 8.67 11.10
C LEU A 83 12.07 10.03 11.07
N LEU A 84 11.37 11.11 10.72
CA LEU A 84 11.95 12.45 10.76
C LEU A 84 12.28 12.91 12.17
N VAL A 85 11.39 12.67 13.13
CA VAL A 85 11.62 13.07 14.54
C VAL A 85 12.81 12.30 15.14
N THR A 86 12.98 11.04 14.75
CA THR A 86 14.00 10.15 15.33
C THR A 86 15.38 10.31 14.70
N VAL A 87 15.47 10.52 13.40
CA VAL A 87 16.75 10.57 12.66
C VAL A 87 17.03 11.96 12.06
N GLN A 88 16.20 12.95 12.38
CA GLN A 88 16.34 14.35 11.95
C GLN A 88 16.56 14.46 10.43
N LEU A 89 17.57 15.23 9.99
CA LEU A 89 17.90 15.45 8.58
C LEU A 89 18.30 14.16 7.84
N TRP A 90 18.84 13.16 8.52
CA TRP A 90 19.19 11.88 7.88
C TRP A 90 17.96 11.05 7.51
N GLY A 91 16.80 11.34 8.12
CA GLY A 91 15.52 10.70 7.80
C GLY A 91 14.79 11.28 6.59
N LEU A 92 15.22 12.43 6.04
CA LEU A 92 14.58 13.12 4.91
C LEU A 92 14.33 12.24 3.68
N PRO A 93 15.32 11.49 3.13
CA PRO A 93 15.09 10.65 1.96
C PRO A 93 14.07 9.53 2.25
N GLY A 94 14.08 8.97 3.46
CA GLY A 94 13.09 7.99 3.90
C GLY A 94 11.68 8.58 4.02
N LEU A 95 11.56 9.79 4.58
CA LEU A 95 10.30 10.52 4.71
C LEU A 95 9.65 10.76 3.35
N VAL A 96 10.41 11.22 2.34
CA VAL A 96 9.87 11.46 0.99
C VAL A 96 9.28 10.17 0.41
N LEU A 97 9.99 9.05 0.54
CA LEU A 97 9.51 7.75 0.05
C LEU A 97 8.26 7.28 0.80
N TYR A 98 8.19 7.48 2.12
CA TYR A 98 7.01 7.13 2.92
C TYR A 98 5.79 7.99 2.57
N ILE A 99 5.98 9.29 2.36
CA ILE A 99 4.90 10.19 1.93
C ILE A 99 4.39 9.80 0.55
N VAL A 100 5.29 9.56 -0.41
CA VAL A 100 4.90 9.15 -1.77
C VAL A 100 4.16 7.82 -1.72
N SER A 101 4.66 6.83 -0.98
CA SER A 101 3.98 5.55 -0.80
C SER A 101 2.59 5.71 -0.16
N GLY A 102 2.48 6.54 0.88
CA GLY A 102 1.22 6.81 1.58
C GLY A 102 0.19 7.53 0.72
N VAL A 103 0.59 8.57 -0.02
CA VAL A 103 -0.27 9.26 -0.99
C VAL A 103 -0.72 8.31 -2.09
N LEU A 104 0.17 7.44 -2.57
CA LEU A 104 -0.17 6.45 -3.58
C LEU A 104 -1.18 5.43 -3.05
N ALA A 105 -1.02 4.96 -1.81
CA ALA A 105 -1.97 4.08 -1.13
C ALA A 105 -3.34 4.76 -0.89
N LEU A 106 -3.36 6.06 -0.58
CA LEU A 106 -4.59 6.86 -0.45
C LEU A 106 -5.30 7.07 -1.80
N ARG A 107 -4.54 7.24 -2.88
CA ARG A 107 -5.03 7.41 -4.26
C ARG A 107 -5.48 6.10 -4.89
N GLU A 108 -5.00 4.97 -4.38
CA GLU A 108 -5.42 3.65 -4.80
C GLU A 108 -6.92 3.50 -4.53
N LYS A 109 -7.74 3.51 -5.59
CA LYS A 109 -9.17 3.26 -5.47
C LYS A 109 -9.34 1.90 -4.80
N LEU A 110 -10.20 1.80 -3.78
CA LEU A 110 -10.64 0.50 -3.29
C LEU A 110 -11.09 -0.29 -4.52
N PRO A 111 -10.72 -1.58 -4.65
CA PRO A 111 -11.25 -2.39 -5.72
C PRO A 111 -12.77 -2.31 -5.59
N LEU A 112 -13.42 -1.58 -6.51
CA LEU A 112 -14.88 -1.58 -6.56
C LEU A 112 -15.25 -3.04 -6.78
N ASN A 113 -15.96 -3.59 -5.80
CA ASN A 113 -16.57 -4.91 -5.92
C ASN A 113 -17.29 -4.93 -7.28
N PRO A 114 -16.98 -5.87 -8.20
CA PRO A 114 -17.59 -5.86 -9.52
C PRO A 114 -19.10 -5.83 -9.33
N ARG A 115 -19.74 -4.74 -9.80
CA ARG A 115 -21.19 -4.67 -9.82
C ARG A 115 -21.65 -5.84 -10.66
N LYS A 116 -22.39 -6.76 -10.06
CA LYS A 116 -22.99 -7.86 -10.81
C LYS A 116 -24.18 -7.25 -11.53
N TYR A 117 -24.11 -7.20 -12.85
CA TYR A 117 -25.23 -6.81 -13.68
C TYR A 117 -25.78 -8.07 -14.35
N THR A 118 -27.07 -8.30 -14.18
CA THR A 118 -27.81 -9.29 -14.97
C THR A 118 -28.53 -8.54 -16.07
N ILE A 119 -28.33 -8.97 -17.31
CA ILE A 119 -29.03 -8.40 -18.47
C ILE A 119 -30.09 -9.43 -18.85
N ASN A 120 -31.36 -9.06 -18.85
CA ASN A 120 -32.42 -9.96 -19.26
C ASN A 120 -32.96 -9.47 -20.61
N CYS A 121 -33.01 -10.33 -21.62
CA CYS A 121 -33.68 -9.99 -22.87
C CYS A 121 -35.19 -10.02 -22.64
N LEU A 122 -35.89 -8.94 -22.99
CA LEU A 122 -37.33 -8.82 -22.79
C LEU A 122 -38.13 -9.65 -23.82
N THR A 123 -37.51 -9.98 -24.95
CA THR A 123 -38.15 -10.73 -26.05
C THR A 123 -38.12 -12.24 -25.82
N CYS A 124 -37.00 -12.79 -25.32
CA CYS A 124 -36.85 -14.24 -25.08
C CYS A 124 -36.81 -14.65 -23.60
N GLY A 125 -36.75 -13.69 -22.66
CA GLY A 125 -36.74 -13.97 -21.23
C GLY A 125 -35.44 -14.60 -20.70
N ILE A 126 -34.40 -14.71 -21.54
CA ILE A 126 -33.12 -15.29 -21.15
C ILE A 126 -32.38 -14.35 -20.19
N GLU A 127 -32.01 -14.85 -19.01
CA GLU A 127 -31.17 -14.13 -18.04
C GLU A 127 -29.68 -14.29 -18.40
N LEU A 128 -29.01 -13.17 -18.65
CA LEU A 128 -27.62 -13.12 -19.07
C LEU A 128 -26.76 -12.71 -17.86
N ARG A 129 -26.02 -13.68 -17.29
CA ARG A 129 -25.00 -13.41 -16.27
C ARG A 129 -23.74 -12.89 -16.96
N SER A 130 -23.59 -11.58 -17.02
CA SER A 130 -22.40 -10.99 -17.60
C SER A 130 -21.22 -11.00 -16.61
N ILE A 131 -20.14 -11.70 -16.98
CA ILE A 131 -18.78 -11.51 -16.44
C ILE A 131 -17.88 -10.83 -17.51
N GLY A 132 -18.32 -10.73 -18.78
CA GLY A 132 -17.58 -10.15 -19.90
C GLY A 132 -18.44 -9.17 -20.70
N SER A 133 -17.86 -8.03 -21.09
CA SER A 133 -18.55 -6.87 -21.67
C SER A 133 -19.19 -7.11 -23.05
N ASP A 134 -18.90 -8.22 -23.70
CA ASP A 134 -19.13 -8.36 -25.15
C ASP A 134 -20.30 -9.30 -25.50
N PHE A 135 -20.87 -10.05 -24.55
CA PHE A 135 -21.91 -11.05 -24.86
C PHE A 135 -23.27 -10.46 -25.27
N ALA A 136 -23.59 -9.22 -24.85
CA ALA A 136 -24.79 -8.54 -25.34
C ALA A 136 -24.71 -8.28 -26.86
N LYS A 137 -23.49 -8.08 -27.37
CA LYS A 137 -23.22 -7.96 -28.81
C LYS A 137 -23.38 -9.31 -29.49
N ASP A 138 -22.87 -10.38 -28.89
CA ASP A 138 -22.99 -11.74 -29.45
C ASP A 138 -24.46 -12.17 -29.55
N HIS A 139 -25.27 -11.92 -28.52
CA HIS A 139 -26.70 -12.25 -28.53
C HIS A 139 -27.50 -11.43 -29.55
N LEU A 140 -27.12 -10.16 -29.77
CA LEU A 140 -27.71 -9.30 -30.81
C LEU A 140 -27.37 -9.80 -32.23
N VAL A 141 -26.17 -10.36 -32.44
CA VAL A 141 -25.77 -10.94 -33.72
C VAL A 141 -26.60 -12.18 -34.03
N ASP A 142 -26.81 -13.04 -33.04
CA ASP A 142 -27.59 -14.27 -33.21
C ASP A 142 -29.11 -14.00 -33.30
N ASN A 143 -29.59 -12.91 -32.66
CA ASN A 143 -31.01 -12.58 -32.57
C ASN A 143 -31.27 -11.08 -32.89
N PRO A 144 -31.20 -10.66 -34.16
CA PRO A 144 -31.23 -9.26 -34.57
C PRO A 144 -32.57 -8.55 -34.29
N THR A 145 -33.64 -9.30 -34.04
CA THR A 145 -34.97 -8.76 -33.71
C THR A 145 -35.13 -8.49 -32.20
N HIS A 146 -34.23 -8.99 -31.36
CA HIS A 146 -34.29 -8.81 -29.91
C HIS A 146 -33.58 -7.50 -29.53
N LEU A 147 -34.28 -6.38 -29.70
CA LEU A 147 -33.74 -5.03 -29.45
C LEU A 147 -33.96 -4.56 -28.01
N GLU A 148 -34.82 -5.23 -27.26
CA GLU A 148 -35.23 -4.81 -25.92
C GLU A 148 -34.53 -5.64 -24.83
N TYR A 149 -33.74 -4.96 -23.99
CA TYR A 149 -33.03 -5.57 -22.87
C TYR A 149 -33.32 -4.80 -21.57
N ARG A 150 -33.58 -5.54 -20.49
CA ARG A 150 -33.69 -5.01 -19.13
C ARG A 150 -32.37 -5.27 -18.40
N VAL A 151 -31.70 -4.20 -17.96
CA VAL A 151 -30.49 -4.32 -17.15
C VAL A 151 -30.88 -4.23 -15.67
N VAL A 152 -30.65 -5.30 -14.92
CA VAL A 152 -30.81 -5.33 -13.47
C VAL A 152 -29.42 -5.22 -12.84
N VAL A 153 -29.18 -4.12 -12.13
CA VAL A 153 -27.91 -3.90 -11.44
C VAL A 153 -28.08 -4.32 -10.00
N GLU A 154 -27.48 -5.45 -9.62
CA GLU A 154 -27.43 -5.87 -8.23
C GLU A 154 -26.29 -5.14 -7.53
N ILE A 155 -26.61 -4.04 -6.86
CA ILE A 155 -25.67 -3.36 -6.00
C ILE A 155 -25.56 -4.19 -4.71
N ARG A 156 -24.57 -5.06 -4.63
CA ARG A 156 -24.22 -5.68 -3.33
C ARG A 156 -23.89 -4.56 -2.35
N GLN A 157 -24.71 -4.41 -1.32
CA GLN A 157 -24.35 -3.57 -0.18
C GLN A 157 -23.02 -4.08 0.37
N THR A 158 -22.10 -3.16 0.60
CA THR A 158 -20.87 -3.39 1.34
C THR A 158 -21.23 -3.99 2.70
N ASP A 159 -20.71 -5.18 3.01
CA ASP A 159 -20.66 -5.76 4.36
C ASP A 159 -19.80 -4.93 5.34
N ASP A 160 -19.72 -3.61 5.15
CA ASP A 160 -19.07 -2.68 6.09
C ASP A 160 -20.01 -2.35 7.28
N THR A 161 -21.29 -2.72 7.20
CA THR A 161 -22.28 -2.48 8.28
C THR A 161 -22.46 -3.65 9.25
N LYS A 162 -21.61 -4.70 9.19
CA LYS A 162 -21.78 -5.89 10.05
C LYS A 162 -20.65 -6.17 11.04
N LYS A 163 -19.74 -5.20 11.28
CA LYS A 163 -18.71 -5.30 12.33
C LYS A 163 -18.66 -4.08 13.24
N ILE A 164 -19.83 -3.54 13.58
CA ILE A 164 -20.00 -2.67 14.74
C ILE A 164 -21.25 -3.18 15.48
N ALA A 165 -21.08 -4.29 16.20
CA ALA A 165 -21.97 -4.75 17.26
C ALA A 165 -21.10 -5.45 18.30
#